data_AF-A0A7W4VN93-F1
#
_entry.id   AF-A0A7W4VN93-F1
#
_cell.length_a   1.000
_cell.length_b   1.000
_cell.length_c   1.000
_cell.angle_alpha   90.00
_cell.angle_beta   90.00
_cell.angle_gamma   90.00
#
_symmetry.space_group_name_H-M   'P 1'
#
loop_
_entity.id
_entity.type
_entity.pdbx_description
1 polymer ?
#
loop_
_entity_poly.entity_id
_entity_poly.type
_entity_poly.pdbx_seq_one_letter_code
_entity_poly.pdbx_strand_id
1 'polypeptide(L)'
;MNPALKSLGLGFGLAAAIFALFHFAGTWFFLDGRRPFQLNFTAGAALGLVFGLLLDRVLRVSRKAATQAMAFVAVPGMLIMAAIGSHFAVFFPRLDPALDKVFGSLMLWFYGFALAGALWRARGR
;
A
#
# COMPACT_ATOMS: atom_id res chain seq x y z
N MET A 1 -20.84 9.82 -7.99
CA MET A 1 -19.88 8.75 -8.32
C MET A 1 -20.01 7.61 -7.31
N ASN A 2 -20.19 6.37 -7.79
CA ASN A 2 -20.38 5.16 -6.96
C ASN A 2 -19.20 4.98 -5.97
N PRO A 3 -19.42 4.68 -4.68
CA PRO A 3 -18.36 4.40 -3.70
C PRO A 3 -17.36 3.33 -4.15
N ALA A 4 -17.80 2.29 -4.86
CA ALA A 4 -16.92 1.26 -5.40
C ALA A 4 -15.97 1.86 -6.46
N LEU A 5 -16.50 2.67 -7.38
CA LEU A 5 -15.69 3.32 -8.43
C LEU A 5 -14.69 4.33 -7.83
N LYS A 6 -15.09 5.08 -6.80
CA LYS A 6 -14.17 5.96 -6.05
C LYS A 6 -13.04 5.16 -5.39
N SER A 7 -13.38 4.03 -4.78
CA SER A 7 -12.42 3.16 -4.09
C SER A 7 -11.41 2.55 -5.08
N LEU A 8 -11.89 2.06 -6.23
CA LEU A 8 -11.04 1.57 -7.30
C LEU A 8 -10.11 2.67 -7.83
N GLY A 9 -10.64 3.85 -8.10
CA GLY A 9 -9.85 5.01 -8.53
C GLY A 9 -8.76 5.38 -7.52
N LEU A 10 -9.08 5.37 -6.22
CA LEU A 10 -8.09 5.57 -5.16
C LEU A 10 -7.05 4.46 -5.13
N GLY A 11 -7.45 3.20 -5.35
CA GLY A 11 -6.55 2.06 -5.43
C GLY A 11 -5.53 2.19 -6.57
N PHE A 12 -5.98 2.54 -7.77
CA PHE A 12 -5.10 2.83 -8.91
C PHE A 12 -4.21 4.03 -8.65
N GLY A 13 -4.75 5.11 -8.08
CA GLY A 13 -3.97 6.30 -7.72
C GLY A 13 -2.89 6.00 -6.70
N LEU A 14 -3.20 5.19 -5.68
CA LEU A 14 -2.25 4.74 -4.67
C LEU A 14 -1.17 3.84 -5.28
N ALA A 15 -1.55 2.94 -6.20
CA ALA A 15 -0.59 2.10 -6.91
C ALA A 15 0.39 2.95 -7.74
N ALA A 16 -0.12 3.94 -8.48
CA ALA A 16 0.69 4.87 -9.25
C ALA A 16 1.61 5.71 -8.35
N ALA A 17 1.11 6.17 -7.20
CA ALA A 17 1.90 6.93 -6.23
C ALA A 17 3.04 6.08 -5.62
N ILE A 18 2.74 4.83 -5.24
CA ILE A 18 3.75 3.88 -4.74
C ILE A 18 4.80 3.60 -5.82
N PHE A 19 4.36 3.29 -7.04
CA PHE A 19 5.25 3.06 -8.17
C PHE A 19 6.18 4.26 -8.38
N ALA A 20 5.62 5.47 -8.46
CA ALA A 20 6.40 6.69 -8.63
C ALA A 20 7.39 6.90 -7.46
N LEU A 21 6.95 6.69 -6.22
CA LEU A 21 7.80 6.81 -5.03
C LEU A 21 9.04 5.91 -5.14
N PHE A 22 8.86 4.62 -5.45
CA PHE A 22 9.99 3.70 -5.55
C PHE A 22 10.81 3.88 -6.83
N HIS A 23 10.18 4.34 -7.92
CA HIS A 23 10.88 4.64 -9.16
C HIS A 23 11.87 5.81 -8.98
N PHE A 24 11.47 6.86 -8.26
CA PHE A 24 12.31 8.05 -8.08
C PHE A 24 13.17 8.01 -6.82
N ALA A 25 12.66 7.46 -5.72
CA ALA A 25 13.31 7.52 -4.41
C ALA A 25 13.71 6.13 -3.86
N GLY A 26 13.55 5.05 -4.62
CA GLY A 26 13.78 3.68 -4.12
C GLY A 26 15.16 3.44 -3.50
N THR A 27 16.21 4.12 -4.01
CA THR A 27 17.57 4.02 -3.47
C THR A 27 17.72 4.61 -2.07
N TRP A 28 16.79 5.47 -1.63
CA TRP A 28 16.75 6.01 -0.27
C TRP A 28 15.96 5.13 0.70
N PHE A 29 15.11 4.25 0.18
CA PHE A 29 14.37 3.28 0.99
C PHE A 29 15.17 2.01 1.17
N PHE A 30 15.73 1.43 0.11
CA PHE A 30 16.44 0.16 0.19
C PHE A 30 17.91 0.33 0.56
N LEU A 31 18.15 0.86 1.77
CA LEU A 31 19.47 0.95 2.36
C LEU A 31 19.85 -0.36 3.06
N ASP A 32 21.11 -0.74 2.95
CA ASP A 32 21.62 -1.94 3.59
C ASP A 32 21.59 -1.85 5.12
N GLY A 33 21.36 -3.01 5.74
CA GLY A 33 21.46 -3.20 7.18
C GLY A 33 20.13 -3.30 7.91
N ARG A 34 20.22 -3.77 9.15
CA ARG A 34 19.05 -4.13 9.98
C ARG A 34 18.18 -2.93 10.34
N ARG A 35 18.78 -1.79 10.68
CA ARG A 35 18.04 -0.61 11.15
C ARG A 35 17.18 0.02 10.04
N PRO A 36 17.71 0.32 8.84
CA PRO A 36 16.89 0.84 7.74
C PRO A 36 15.73 -0.10 7.38
N PHE A 37 16.00 -1.41 7.32
CA PHE A 37 14.96 -2.41 7.10
C PHE A 37 13.82 -2.30 8.12
N GLN A 38 14.15 -2.27 9.41
CA GLN A 38 13.15 -2.15 10.49
C GLN A 38 12.36 -0.85 10.37
N LEU A 39 13.03 0.28 10.11
CA LEU A 39 12.39 1.58 9.94
C LEU A 39 11.40 1.58 8.78
N ASN A 40 11.75 1.02 7.63
CA ASN A 40 10.85 0.94 6.48
C ASN A 40 9.60 0.10 6.78
N PHE A 41 9.76 -1.05 7.42
CA PHE A 41 8.62 -1.90 7.76
C PHE A 41 7.74 -1.30 8.85
N THR A 42 8.33 -0.63 9.85
CA THR A 42 7.57 0.12 10.85
C THR A 42 6.83 1.29 10.21
N ALA A 43 7.48 2.06 9.35
CA ALA A 43 6.85 3.17 8.62
C ALA A 43 5.74 2.66 7.69
N GLY A 44 5.98 1.58 6.94
CA GLY A 44 4.99 0.95 6.08
C GLY A 44 3.76 0.47 6.85
N ALA A 45 3.95 -0.18 8.00
CA ALA A 45 2.84 -0.56 8.88
C ALA A 45 2.07 0.65 9.40
N ALA A 46 2.78 1.66 9.91
CA ALA A 46 2.16 2.85 10.48
C ALA A 46 1.35 3.63 9.43
N LEU A 47 1.94 3.86 8.25
CA LEU A 47 1.29 4.53 7.14
C LEU A 47 0.08 3.74 6.63
N GLY A 48 0.23 2.41 6.47
CA GLY A 48 -0.88 1.53 6.10
C GLY A 48 -2.02 1.63 7.10
N LEU A 49 -1.74 1.48 8.39
CA LEU A 49 -2.72 1.54 9.45
C LEU A 49 -3.46 2.88 9.47
N VAL A 50 -2.73 3.99 9.44
CA VAL A 50 -3.30 5.34 9.41
C VAL A 50 -4.18 5.53 8.17
N PHE A 51 -3.72 5.07 7.00
CA PHE A 51 -4.51 5.13 5.77
C PHE A 51 -5.84 4.38 5.93
N GLY A 52 -5.81 3.15 6.45
CA GLY A 52 -7.00 2.36 6.74
C GLY A 52 -7.95 3.03 7.74
N LEU A 53 -7.41 3.64 8.80
CA LEU A 53 -8.16 4.34 9.83
C LEU A 53 -8.86 5.61 9.31
N LEU A 54 -8.33 6.23 8.26
CA LEU A 54 -8.85 7.47 7.68
C LEU A 54 -9.71 7.23 6.44
N LEU A 55 -9.79 6.00 5.94
CA LEU A 55 -10.41 5.70 4.66
C LEU A 55 -11.89 6.10 4.59
N ASP A 56 -12.65 5.90 5.68
CA ASP A 56 -14.08 6.27 5.75
C ASP A 56 -14.27 7.77 5.48
N ARG A 57 -13.34 8.60 5.98
CA ARG A 57 -13.35 10.05 5.78
C ARG A 57 -12.91 10.44 4.38
N VAL A 58 -11.86 9.81 3.86
CA VAL A 58 -11.32 10.07 2.51
C VAL A 58 -12.37 9.77 1.45
N LEU A 59 -13.01 8.61 1.53
CA LEU A 59 -14.01 8.18 0.54
C LEU A 59 -15.43 8.69 0.85
N ARG A 60 -15.62 9.31 2.01
CA ARG A 60 -16.93 9.77 2.54
C ARG A 60 -17.95 8.63 2.57
N VAL A 61 -17.53 7.47 3.06
CA VAL A 61 -18.37 6.27 3.22
C VAL A 61 -18.69 6.05 4.70
N SER A 62 -19.73 5.26 4.99
CA SER A 62 -20.03 4.89 6.37
C SER A 62 -18.90 4.04 6.95
N ARG A 63 -18.65 4.14 8.26
CA ARG A 63 -17.65 3.31 8.95
C ARG A 63 -17.88 1.81 8.72
N LYS A 64 -19.14 1.37 8.69
CA LYS A 64 -19.51 -0.02 8.41
C LYS A 64 -19.06 -0.49 7.02
N ALA A 65 -19.02 0.41 6.04
CA ALA A 65 -18.57 0.11 4.69
C ALA A 65 -17.04 0.25 4.51
N ALA A 66 -16.29 0.68 5.53
CA ALA A 66 -14.86 0.97 5.41
C ALA A 66 -14.04 -0.25 4.99
N THR A 67 -14.33 -1.44 5.53
CA THR A 67 -13.62 -2.68 5.16
C THR A 67 -13.85 -3.04 3.69
N GLN A 68 -15.09 -2.98 3.21
CA GLN A 68 -15.41 -3.26 1.81
C GLN A 68 -14.77 -2.22 0.88
N ALA A 69 -14.80 -0.94 1.25
CA ALA A 69 -14.14 0.12 0.50
C ALA A 69 -12.61 -0.12 0.45
N MET A 70 -12.00 -0.50 1.57
CA MET A 70 -10.56 -0.81 1.61
C MET A 70 -10.20 -2.01 0.74
N ALA A 71 -11.06 -3.03 0.67
CA ALA A 71 -10.85 -4.14 -0.26
C ALA A 71 -10.83 -3.66 -1.72
N PHE A 72 -11.76 -2.79 -2.12
CA PHE A 72 -11.75 -2.20 -3.47
C PHE A 72 -10.53 -1.30 -3.74
N VAL A 73 -9.95 -0.66 -2.71
CA VAL A 73 -8.68 0.08 -2.85
C VAL A 73 -7.50 -0.87 -2.98
N ALA A 74 -7.45 -1.90 -2.13
CA ALA A 74 -6.30 -2.80 -2.02
C ALA A 74 -6.13 -3.72 -3.22
N VAL A 75 -7.21 -4.30 -3.75
CA VAL A 75 -7.15 -5.28 -4.85
C VAL A 75 -6.39 -4.77 -6.08
N PRO A 76 -6.75 -3.63 -6.70
CA PRO A 76 -6.02 -3.15 -7.87
C PRO A 76 -4.56 -2.82 -7.54
N GLY A 77 -4.30 -2.22 -6.37
CA GLY A 77 -2.94 -1.91 -5.91
C GLY A 77 -2.08 -3.16 -5.76
N MET A 78 -2.60 -4.18 -5.08
CA MET A 78 -1.90 -5.46 -4.86
C MET A 78 -1.64 -6.19 -6.19
N LEU A 79 -2.60 -6.19 -7.12
CA LEU A 79 -2.41 -6.83 -8.43
C LEU A 79 -1.29 -6.16 -9.23
N ILE A 80 -1.28 -4.82 -9.27
CA ILE A 80 -0.23 -4.06 -9.97
C ILE A 80 1.11 -4.26 -9.29
N MET A 81 1.17 -4.16 -7.95
CA MET A 81 2.41 -4.35 -7.20
C MET A 81 2.95 -5.78 -7.30
N ALA A 82 2.08 -6.79 -7.44
CA ALA A 82 2.50 -8.18 -7.70
C ALA A 82 3.15 -8.33 -9.09
N ALA A 83 2.57 -7.70 -10.12
CA ALA A 83 3.17 -7.68 -11.46
C ALA A 83 4.50 -6.92 -11.50
N ILE A 84 4.59 -5.80 -10.78
CA ILE A 84 5.85 -5.05 -10.63
C ILE A 84 6.88 -5.90 -9.88
N GLY A 85 6.50 -6.53 -8.77
CA GLY A 85 7.40 -7.38 -7.98
C GLY A 85 7.96 -8.56 -8.78
N SER A 86 7.15 -9.20 -9.63
CA SER A 86 7.62 -10.31 -10.47
C SER A 86 8.57 -9.87 -11.59
N HIS A 87 8.52 -8.59 -11.99
CA HIS A 87 9.40 -8.00 -13.00
C HIS A 87 10.17 -6.81 -12.43
N PHE A 88 10.63 -6.93 -11.18
CA PHE A 88 11.14 -5.81 -10.40
C PHE A 88 12.25 -5.02 -11.12
N ALA A 89 13.23 -5.73 -11.69
CA ALA A 89 14.33 -5.13 -12.42
C ALA A 89 13.91 -4.40 -13.72
N VAL A 90 12.77 -4.78 -14.32
CA VAL A 90 12.22 -4.10 -15.51
C VAL A 90 11.66 -2.73 -15.11
N PHE A 91 10.94 -2.69 -13.99
CA PHE A 91 10.27 -1.48 -13.51
C PHE A 91 11.18 -0.54 -12.72
N PHE A 92 12.19 -1.09 -12.05
CA PHE A 92 13.15 -0.36 -11.23
C PHE A 92 14.60 -0.74 -11.60
N PRO A 93 15.07 -0.39 -12.81
CA PRO A 93 16.38 -0.83 -13.32
C PRO A 93 17.59 -0.25 -12.56
N ARG A 94 17.37 0.72 -11.67
CA ARG A 94 18.40 1.34 -10.83
C ARG A 94 18.50 0.70 -9.44
N LEU A 95 17.61 -0.23 -9.10
CA LEU A 95 17.60 -0.94 -7.83
C LEU A 95 18.18 -2.35 -8.00
N ASP A 96 18.73 -2.90 -6.93
CA ASP A 96 19.17 -4.29 -6.91
C ASP A 96 17.96 -5.23 -7.16
N PRO A 97 18.00 -6.09 -8.19
CA PRO A 97 16.96 -7.07 -8.46
C PRO A 97 16.59 -7.97 -7.27
N ALA A 98 17.52 -8.23 -6.35
CA ALA A 98 17.29 -9.04 -5.16
C ALA A 98 16.35 -8.38 -4.12
N LEU A 99 15.98 -7.11 -4.32
CA LEU A 99 15.04 -6.39 -3.47
C LEU A 99 13.58 -6.70 -3.78
N ASP A 100 13.28 -7.49 -4.81
CA ASP A 100 11.93 -7.91 -5.21
C ASP A 100 11.10 -8.46 -4.04
N LYS A 101 11.67 -9.35 -3.23
CA LYS A 101 11.03 -9.96 -2.05
C LYS A 101 10.81 -8.93 -0.95
N VAL A 102 11.76 -8.02 -0.74
CA VAL A 102 11.66 -6.96 0.28
C VAL A 102 10.55 -5.98 -0.11
N PHE A 103 10.52 -5.57 -1.37
CA PHE A 103 9.45 -4.73 -1.91
C PHE A 103 8.09 -5.42 -1.80
N GLY A 104 7.96 -6.66 -2.29
CA GLY A 104 6.71 -7.40 -2.25
C GLY A 104 6.18 -7.61 -0.83
N SER A 105 7.07 -7.95 0.11
CA SER A 105 6.71 -8.09 1.52
C SER A 105 6.33 -6.75 2.15
N LEU A 106 7.02 -5.64 1.84
CA LEU A 106 6.65 -4.31 2.29
C LEU A 106 5.27 -3.88 1.77
N MET A 107 4.93 -4.20 0.51
CA MET A 107 3.62 -3.92 -0.07
C MET A 107 2.53 -4.71 0.64
N LEU A 108 2.72 -6.02 0.82
CA LEU A 108 1.79 -6.86 1.58
C LEU A 108 1.61 -6.33 3.01
N TRP A 109 2.70 -5.91 3.65
CA TRP A 109 2.70 -5.35 4.99
C TRP A 109 1.87 -4.06 5.05
N PHE A 110 2.13 -3.11 4.17
CA PHE A 110 1.38 -1.85 4.08
C PHE A 110 -0.13 -2.09 3.86
N TYR A 111 -0.50 -2.89 2.85
CA TYR A 111 -1.92 -3.16 2.55
C TYR A 111 -2.60 -3.99 3.64
N GLY A 112 -1.87 -4.90 4.29
CA GLY A 112 -2.36 -5.67 5.44
C GLY A 112 -2.72 -4.77 6.62
N PHE A 113 -1.83 -3.83 6.98
CA PHE A 113 -2.12 -2.85 8.03
C PHE A 113 -3.23 -1.87 7.65
N ALA A 114 -3.33 -1.49 6.37
CA ALA A 114 -4.46 -0.69 5.88
C ALA A 114 -5.80 -1.42 6.04
N LEU A 115 -5.85 -2.71 5.73
CA LEU A 115 -7.04 -3.51 5.97
C LEU A 115 -7.35 -3.62 7.48
N ALA A 116 -6.33 -3.83 8.33
CA ALA A 116 -6.50 -3.87 9.78
C ALA A 116 -7.07 -2.55 10.33
N GLY A 117 -6.58 -1.40 9.85
CA GLY A 117 -7.12 -0.08 10.20
C GLY A 117 -8.58 0.08 9.79
N ALA A 118 -8.93 -0.32 8.56
CA ALA A 118 -10.31 -0.26 8.09
C ALA A 118 -11.24 -1.19 8.89
N LEU A 119 -10.78 -2.39 9.25
CA LEU A 119 -11.51 -3.32 10.14
C LEU A 119 -11.75 -2.72 11.53
N TRP A 120 -10.74 -2.05 12.10
CA TRP A 120 -10.88 -1.36 13.37
C TRP A 120 -11.96 -0.27 13.30
N ARG A 121 -11.97 0.52 12.22
CA ARG A 121 -12.99 1.56 12.01
C ARG A 121 -14.39 0.98 11.86
N ALA A 122 -14.54 -0.14 11.15
CA ALA A 122 -15.84 -0.78 10.96
C ALA A 122 -16.43 -1.35 12.25
N ARG A 123 -15.59 -1.72 13.22
CA ARG A 123 -16.02 -2.21 14.55
C ARG A 123 -16.53 -1.10 15.48
N GLY A 124 -15.97 0.10 15.39
CA GLY A 124 -16.37 1.24 16.23
C GLY A 124 -17.73 1.78 15.81
N ARG A 125 -18.78 1.40 16.55
CA ARG A 125 -20.16 1.91 16.39
C ARG A 125 -20.19 3.43 16.26
#